data_AF-A0A060VNM7-F1
#
_entry.id   AF-A0A060VNM7-F1
#
_cell.length_a   1.000
_cell.length_b   1.000
_cell.length_c   1.000
_cell.angle_alpha   90.00
_cell.angle_beta   90.00
_cell.angle_gamma   90.00
#
_symmetry.space_group_name_H-M   'P 1'
#
loop_
_entity.id
_entity.type
_entity.pdbx_description
1 polymer ?
#
loop_
_entity_poly.entity_id
_entity_poly.type
_entity_poly.pdbx_seq_one_letter_code
_entity_poly.pdbx_strand_id
1 'polypeptide(L)'
;MCLAGRRTLLVVSKLDLMDAGTDALEVLLGRVIPVRLGIVGVVNRSQHDINTQKSIEDTARDEQAFLQRHYPSLASRCGSRYLARTLSRLLMHHIRDCLPELKRRVTVLSAQYQARLSSYGQPVEDHSSTLLQIVTKFASDYCNTIEGTATHIQTSEL
;
A
#
# COMPACT_ATOMS: atom_id res chain seq x y z
N MET A 1 3.23 23.16 3.92
CA MET A 1 2.37 22.26 4.73
C MET A 1 2.85 20.83 4.55
N CYS A 2 3.86 20.43 5.32
CA CYS A 2 4.53 19.15 5.15
C CYS A 2 3.60 17.98 5.53
N LEU A 3 3.61 16.96 4.68
CA LEU A 3 2.90 15.69 4.82
C LEU A 3 2.80 15.26 6.28
N ALA A 4 1.59 15.30 6.85
CA ALA A 4 1.33 14.76 8.17
C ALA A 4 1.91 13.34 8.22
N GLY A 5 2.98 13.13 9.00
CA GLY A 5 3.77 11.89 9.09
C GLY A 5 3.00 10.69 9.66
N ARG A 6 1.80 10.42 9.13
CA ARG A 6 0.86 9.35 9.43
C ARG A 6 1.37 7.99 8.96
N ARG A 7 2.34 7.97 8.04
CA ARG A 7 2.93 6.77 7.43
C ARG A 7 4.47 6.73 7.53
N THR A 8 5.04 7.53 8.41
CA THR A 8 6.50 7.66 8.55
C THR A 8 6.90 7.30 9.98
N LEU A 9 7.71 6.25 10.13
CA LEU A 9 8.38 5.87 11.36
C LEU A 9 9.82 6.37 11.28
N LEU A 10 10.29 7.08 12.31
CA LEU A 10 11.70 7.47 12.38
C LEU A 10 12.50 6.36 13.06
N VAL A 11 13.64 5.99 12.49
CA VAL A 11 14.59 5.06 13.11
C VAL A 11 15.92 5.77 13.28
N VAL A 12 16.39 5.86 14.52
CA VAL A 12 17.69 6.45 14.87
C VAL A 12 18.65 5.30 15.14
N SER A 13 19.70 5.19 14.33
CA SER A 13 20.71 4.14 14.46
C SER A 13 22.00 4.68 15.05
N LYS A 14 22.90 3.79 15.46
CA LYS A 14 24.27 4.12 15.93
C LYS A 14 24.26 5.02 17.17
N LEU A 15 23.35 4.76 18.10
CA LEU A 15 23.26 5.50 19.37
C LEU A 15 24.53 5.37 20.24
N ASP A 16 25.31 4.33 19.99
CA ASP A 16 26.59 4.01 20.62
C ASP A 16 27.75 4.89 20.13
N LEU A 17 27.64 5.51 18.96
CA LEU A 17 28.67 6.38 18.36
C LEU A 17 28.43 7.88 18.62
N MET A 18 27.55 8.21 19.57
CA MET A 18 27.29 9.61 19.92
C MET A 18 28.44 10.21 20.72
N ASP A 19 28.81 11.44 20.39
CA ASP A 19 29.85 12.17 21.09
C ASP A 19 29.52 12.35 22.57
N ALA A 20 30.54 12.26 23.42
CA ALA A 20 30.39 12.47 24.86
C ALA A 20 29.81 13.87 25.13
N GLY A 21 28.65 13.92 25.79
CA GLY A 21 27.91 15.16 26.06
C GLY A 21 26.73 15.43 25.12
N THR A 22 26.55 14.62 24.07
CA THR A 22 25.34 14.66 23.23
C THR A 22 24.41 13.51 23.60
N ASP A 23 23.11 13.80 23.73
CA ASP A 23 22.07 12.81 24.05
C ASP A 23 20.92 12.89 23.05
N ALA A 24 20.50 11.74 22.52
CA ALA A 24 19.38 11.63 21.60
C ALA A 24 18.02 11.57 22.30
N LEU A 25 17.97 11.66 23.63
CA LEU A 25 16.74 11.54 24.41
C LEU A 25 15.62 12.46 23.91
N GLU A 26 15.91 13.74 23.68
CA GLU A 26 14.94 14.72 23.17
C GLU A 26 14.41 14.35 21.78
N VAL A 27 15.27 13.77 20.94
CA VAL A 27 14.89 13.27 19.61
C VAL A 27 14.03 12.02 19.76
N LEU A 28 14.43 11.03 20.56
CA LEU A 28 13.68 9.79 20.76
C LEU A 28 12.31 10.01 21.42
N LEU A 29 12.18 11.04 22.25
CA LEU A 29 10.90 11.49 22.82
C LEU A 29 10.02 12.26 21.84
N GLY A 30 10.54 12.60 20.66
CA GLY A 30 9.81 13.36 19.63
C GLY A 30 9.63 14.84 19.96
N ARG A 31 10.43 15.40 20.89
CA ARG A 31 10.39 16.82 21.25
C ARG A 31 11.03 17.70 20.17
N VAL A 32 12.01 17.18 19.45
CA VAL A 32 12.67 17.87 18.32
C VAL A 32 11.93 17.62 16.99
N ILE A 33 11.60 16.35 16.71
CA ILE A 33 10.96 15.95 15.46
C ILE A 33 9.64 15.23 15.77
N PRO A 34 8.48 15.90 15.62
CA PRO A 34 7.21 15.27 15.89
C PRO A 34 6.80 14.32 14.74
N VAL A 35 6.74 13.02 15.01
CA VAL A 35 6.25 11.98 14.08
C VAL A 35 5.12 11.17 14.71
N ARG A 36 4.10 10.81 13.93
CA ARG A 36 2.90 10.15 14.47
C ARG A 36 3.10 8.67 14.77
N LEU A 37 3.95 7.98 14.02
CA LEU A 37 4.24 6.56 14.26
C LEU A 37 5.33 6.35 15.33
N GLY A 38 5.92 7.44 15.82
CA GLY A 38 6.98 7.41 16.83
C GLY A 38 8.38 7.30 16.26
N ILE A 39 9.33 7.29 17.17
CA ILE A 39 10.77 7.24 16.93
C ILE A 39 11.33 6.03 17.67
N VAL A 40 12.15 5.24 16.99
CA VAL A 40 12.75 4.04 17.57
C VAL A 40 14.26 4.12 17.44
N GLY A 41 14.96 4.04 18.57
CA GLY A 41 16.41 3.94 18.63
C GLY A 41 16.89 2.50 18.46
N VAL A 42 17.95 2.27 17.68
CA VAL A 42 18.56 0.96 17.48
C VAL A 42 20.09 1.02 17.53
N VAL A 43 20.71 -0.04 18.04
CA VAL A 43 22.15 -0.26 18.02
C VAL A 43 22.43 -1.55 17.27
N ASN A 44 23.35 -1.47 16.31
CA ASN A 44 23.68 -2.58 15.42
C ASN A 44 25.14 -2.99 15.62
N ARG A 45 25.57 -4.05 14.91
CA ARG A 45 26.97 -4.45 14.86
C ARG A 45 27.87 -3.33 14.34
N SER A 46 28.98 -3.11 15.01
CA SER A 46 30.08 -2.29 14.52
C SER A 46 30.86 -3.01 13.41
N GLN A 47 31.76 -2.32 12.73
CA GLN A 47 32.64 -2.94 11.74
C GLN A 47 33.52 -4.04 12.37
N HIS A 48 33.95 -3.84 13.61
CA HIS A 48 34.71 -4.85 14.34
C HIS A 48 33.85 -6.10 14.63
N ASP A 49 32.61 -5.91 15.10
CA ASP A 49 31.67 -7.02 15.36
C ASP A 49 31.34 -7.82 14.09
N ILE A 50 31.30 -7.16 12.93
CA ILE A 50 31.11 -7.83 11.64
C ILE A 50 32.35 -8.69 11.31
N ASN A 51 33.55 -8.14 11.49
CA ASN A 51 34.79 -8.83 11.20
C ASN A 51 35.01 -10.04 12.15
N THR A 52 34.55 -9.95 13.40
CA THR A 52 34.61 -11.05 14.39
C THR A 52 33.41 -11.99 14.31
N GLN A 53 32.52 -11.81 13.32
CA GLN A 53 31.32 -12.62 13.10
C GLN A 53 30.42 -12.74 14.33
N LYS A 54 30.25 -11.64 15.07
CA LYS A 54 29.34 -11.61 16.23
C LYS A 54 27.93 -12.02 15.83
N SER A 55 27.35 -12.90 16.65
CA SER A 55 26.01 -13.42 16.43
C SER A 55 24.95 -12.31 16.56
N ILE A 56 23.81 -12.50 15.90
CA ILE A 56 22.67 -11.58 16.00
C ILE A 56 22.10 -11.60 17.43
N GLU A 57 22.13 -12.75 18.08
CA GLU A 57 21.63 -12.90 19.46
C GLU A 57 22.48 -12.13 20.46
N ASP A 58 23.81 -12.19 20.33
CA ASP A 58 24.72 -11.44 21.19
C ASP A 58 24.59 -9.94 20.92
N THR A 59 24.46 -9.54 19.65
CA THR A 59 24.19 -8.14 19.29
C THR A 59 22.90 -7.64 19.94
N ALA A 60 21.83 -8.44 19.93
CA ALA A 60 20.57 -8.06 20.55
C ALA A 60 20.66 -7.96 22.07
N ARG A 61 21.49 -8.80 22.73
CA ARG A 61 21.75 -8.69 24.17
C ARG A 61 22.52 -7.42 24.50
N ASP A 62 23.56 -7.12 23.72
CA ASP A 62 24.39 -5.93 23.90
C ASP A 62 23.61 -4.65 23.63
N GLU A 63 22.76 -4.63 22.59
CA GLU A 63 21.82 -3.53 22.33
C GLU A 63 20.91 -3.30 23.54
N GLN A 64 20.33 -4.37 24.09
CA GLN A 64 19.45 -4.26 25.25
C GLN A 64 20.19 -3.72 26.48
N ALA A 65 21.42 -4.20 26.74
CA ALA A 65 22.25 -3.75 27.84
C ALA A 65 22.64 -2.27 27.68
N PHE A 66 23.03 -1.85 26.47
CA PHE A 66 23.32 -0.46 26.15
C PHE A 66 22.10 0.44 26.40
N LEU A 67 20.93 0.04 25.88
CA LEU A 67 19.69 0.81 26.04
C LEU A 67 19.27 0.90 27.50
N GLN A 68 19.42 -0.16 28.30
CA GLN A 68 19.11 -0.12 29.73
C GLN A 68 20.04 0.82 30.50
N ARG A 69 21.32 0.88 30.12
CA ARG A 69 22.32 1.73 30.78
C ARG A 69 22.17 3.21 30.42
N HIS A 70 22.00 3.52 29.13
CA HIS A 70 21.98 4.90 28.65
C HIS A 70 20.57 5.50 28.55
N TYR A 71 19.55 4.67 28.29
CA TYR A 71 18.17 5.09 28.04
C TYR A 71 17.14 4.24 28.80
N PRO A 72 17.23 4.10 30.13
CA PRO A 72 16.42 3.15 30.90
C PRO A 72 14.91 3.34 30.74
N SER A 73 14.44 4.58 30.64
CA SER A 73 13.03 4.92 30.44
C SER A 73 12.50 4.57 29.04
N LEU A 74 13.38 4.46 28.05
CA LEU A 74 13.04 4.15 26.65
C LEU A 74 13.43 2.74 26.23
N ALA A 75 14.15 1.98 27.06
CA ALA A 75 14.63 0.64 26.75
C ALA A 75 13.50 -0.35 26.40
N SER A 76 12.28 -0.13 26.89
CA SER A 76 11.10 -0.94 26.54
C SER A 76 10.47 -0.58 25.19
N ARG A 77 10.80 0.60 24.65
CA ARG A 77 10.26 1.19 23.40
C ARG A 77 11.32 1.40 22.32
N CYS A 78 12.52 0.89 22.54
CA CYS A 78 13.65 0.95 21.62
C CYS A 78 14.20 -0.46 21.36
N GLY A 79 15.14 -0.54 20.42
CA GLY A 79 15.82 -1.77 20.06
C GLY A 79 15.22 -2.47 18.84
N SER A 80 16.05 -3.27 18.20
CA SER A 80 15.74 -4.06 17.00
C SER A 80 14.51 -4.95 17.18
N ARG A 81 14.36 -5.61 18.33
CA ARG A 81 13.21 -6.49 18.65
C ARG A 81 11.91 -5.70 18.75
N TYR A 82 11.93 -4.53 19.41
CA TYR A 82 10.76 -3.66 19.49
C TYR A 82 10.39 -3.10 18.12
N LEU A 83 11.40 -2.69 17.34
CA LEU A 83 11.22 -2.19 15.98
C LEU A 83 10.53 -3.24 15.11
N ALA A 84 11.02 -4.48 15.10
CA ALA A 84 10.44 -5.57 14.32
C ALA A 84 8.96 -5.80 14.66
N ARG A 85 8.62 -5.90 15.96
CA ARG A 85 7.22 -6.06 16.42
C ARG A 85 6.35 -4.88 16.00
N THR A 86 6.88 -3.67 16.11
CA THR A 86 6.16 -2.43 15.77
C THR A 86 5.89 -2.36 14.27
N LEU A 87 6.88 -2.66 13.43
CA LEU A 87 6.73 -2.71 11.98
C LEU A 87 5.72 -3.78 11.55
N SER A 88 5.78 -4.99 12.12
CA SER A 88 4.79 -6.04 11.84
C SER A 88 3.37 -5.60 12.19
N ARG A 89 3.18 -4.96 13.35
CA ARG A 89 1.87 -4.43 13.75
C ARG A 89 1.39 -3.32 12.79
N LEU A 90 2.25 -2.38 12.43
CA LEU A 90 1.92 -1.29 11.52
C LEU A 90 1.56 -1.81 10.12
N LEU A 91 2.31 -2.79 9.62
CA LEU A 91 2.02 -3.44 8.34
C LEU A 91 0.66 -4.13 8.36
N MET A 92 0.38 -4.91 9.39
CA MET A 92 -0.90 -5.60 9.54
C MET A 92 -2.09 -4.63 9.63
N HIS A 93 -1.92 -3.52 10.35
CA HIS A 93 -2.93 -2.46 10.41
C HIS A 93 -3.14 -1.81 9.04
N HIS A 94 -2.06 -1.46 8.35
CA HIS A 94 -2.14 -0.84 7.03
C HIS A 94 -2.83 -1.75 6.00
N ILE A 95 -2.50 -3.05 5.99
CA ILE A 95 -3.17 -4.03 5.14
C ILE A 95 -4.68 -4.05 5.43
N ARG A 96 -5.07 -4.12 6.70
CA ARG A 96 -6.50 -4.14 7.10
C ARG A 96 -7.25 -2.89 6.67
N ASP A 97 -6.64 -1.72 6.79
CA ASP A 97 -7.27 -0.45 6.40
C ASP A 97 -7.44 -0.34 4.88
N CYS A 98 -6.47 -0.85 4.11
CA CYS A 98 -6.47 -0.75 2.65
C CYS A 98 -7.34 -1.82 1.96
N LEU A 99 -7.59 -2.96 2.61
CA LEU A 99 -8.33 -4.08 2.02
C LEU A 99 -9.78 -3.74 1.60
N PRO A 100 -10.61 -3.04 2.41
CA PRO A 100 -11.97 -2.69 2.02
C PRO A 100 -12.02 -1.82 0.76
N GLU A 101 -11.16 -0.80 0.70
CA GLU A 101 -11.08 0.10 -0.46
C GLU A 101 -10.54 -0.62 -1.69
N LEU A 102 -9.54 -1.49 -1.52
CA LEU A 102 -9.05 -2.33 -2.60
C LEU A 102 -10.16 -3.24 -3.16
N LYS A 103 -10.93 -3.90 -2.28
CA LYS A 103 -12.06 -4.74 -2.68
C LYS A 103 -13.09 -3.94 -3.47
N ARG A 104 -13.48 -2.76 -2.97
CA ARG A 104 -14.43 -1.86 -3.64
C ARG A 104 -13.93 -1.48 -5.04
N ARG A 105 -12.66 -1.08 -5.16
CA ARG A 105 -12.03 -0.71 -6.44
C ARG A 105 -12.04 -1.89 -7.42
N VAL A 106 -11.70 -3.09 -6.97
CA VAL A 106 -11.71 -4.31 -7.79
C VAL A 106 -13.13 -4.61 -8.29
N THR A 107 -14.14 -4.53 -7.42
CA THR A 107 -15.54 -4.75 -7.80
C THR A 107 -16.02 -3.73 -8.84
N VAL A 108 -15.70 -2.45 -8.65
CA VAL A 108 -16.06 -1.39 -9.61
C VAL A 108 -15.38 -1.63 -10.96
N LEU A 109 -14.08 -1.91 -10.98
CA LEU A 109 -13.35 -2.18 -12.21
C LEU A 109 -13.88 -3.43 -12.92
N SER A 110 -14.18 -4.50 -12.18
CA SER A 110 -14.78 -5.71 -12.74
C SER A 110 -16.13 -5.43 -13.39
N ALA A 111 -17.01 -4.67 -12.75
CA ALA A 111 -18.30 -4.28 -13.33
C ALA A 111 -18.13 -3.41 -14.60
N GLN A 112 -17.18 -2.47 -14.59
CA GLN A 112 -16.86 -1.65 -15.76
C GLN A 112 -16.35 -2.49 -16.93
N TYR A 113 -15.45 -3.44 -16.67
CA TYR A 113 -14.96 -4.35 -17.71
C TYR A 113 -16.04 -5.30 -18.20
N GLN A 114 -16.92 -5.77 -17.33
CA GLN A 114 -18.06 -6.60 -17.73
C GLN A 114 -19.03 -5.83 -18.64
N ALA A 115 -19.36 -4.58 -18.31
CA ALA A 115 -20.20 -3.73 -19.16
C ALA A 115 -19.53 -3.48 -20.53
N ARG A 116 -18.22 -3.26 -20.55
CA ARG A 116 -17.45 -3.11 -21.78
C ARG A 116 -17.45 -4.40 -22.62
N LEU A 117 -17.28 -5.56 -22.00
CA LEU A 117 -17.38 -6.85 -22.69
C LEU A 117 -18.78 -7.06 -23.26
N SER A 118 -19.84 -6.76 -22.50
CA SER A 118 -21.22 -6.83 -23.00
C SER A 118 -21.47 -5.90 -24.18
N SER A 119 -20.81 -4.75 -24.25
CA SER A 119 -20.91 -3.84 -25.41
C SER A 119 -20.25 -4.41 -26.68
N TYR A 120 -19.27 -5.29 -26.55
CA TYR A 120 -18.65 -5.99 -27.68
C TYR A 120 -19.48 -7.19 -28.16
N GLY A 121 -20.48 -7.61 -27.39
CA GLY A 121 -21.33 -8.75 -27.72
C GLY A 121 -20.72 -10.08 -27.30
N GLN A 122 -21.20 -11.15 -27.92
CA GLN A 122 -20.70 -12.51 -27.69
C GLN A 122 -19.58 -12.84 -28.68
N PRO A 123 -18.63 -13.71 -28.30
CA PRO A 123 -17.69 -14.26 -29.26
C PRO A 123 -18.43 -14.97 -30.40
N VAL A 124 -17.91 -14.83 -31.62
CA VAL A 124 -18.48 -15.48 -32.80
C VAL A 124 -18.11 -16.96 -32.78
N GLU A 125 -19.04 -17.81 -32.38
CA GLU A 125 -18.84 -19.27 -32.37
C GLU A 125 -19.11 -19.89 -33.76
N ASP A 126 -20.22 -19.51 -34.40
CA ASP A 126 -20.56 -19.88 -35.78
C ASP A 126 -20.65 -18.65 -36.66
N HIS A 127 -19.73 -18.56 -37.62
CA HIS A 127 -19.64 -17.45 -38.55
C HIS A 127 -20.87 -17.37 -39.47
N SER A 128 -21.43 -18.51 -39.85
CA SER A 128 -22.54 -18.60 -40.82
C SER A 128 -23.83 -18.07 -40.22
N SER A 129 -24.18 -18.56 -39.03
CA SER A 129 -25.33 -18.11 -38.25
C SER A 129 -25.21 -16.64 -37.85
N THR A 130 -24.02 -16.21 -37.40
CA THR A 130 -23.78 -14.82 -36.99
C THR A 130 -23.94 -13.85 -38.16
N LEU A 131 -23.44 -14.19 -39.35
CA LEU A 131 -23.55 -13.35 -40.54
C LEU A 131 -25.02 -13.22 -40.99
N LEU A 132 -25.79 -14.31 -40.96
CA LEU A 132 -27.23 -14.27 -41.23
C LEU A 132 -27.98 -13.41 -40.21
N GLN A 133 -27.65 -13.50 -38.91
CA GLN A 133 -28.23 -12.62 -37.88
C GLN A 133 -27.92 -11.14 -38.13
N ILE A 134 -26.68 -10.80 -38.50
CA ILE A 134 -26.29 -9.42 -38.80
C ILE A 134 -27.08 -8.88 -40.00
N VAL A 135 -27.15 -9.62 -41.11
CA VAL A 135 -27.87 -9.20 -42.33
C VAL A 135 -29.37 -9.07 -42.05
N THR A 136 -29.95 -10.01 -41.32
CA THR A 136 -31.38 -10.00 -40.98
C THR A 136 -31.73 -8.82 -40.08
N LYS A 137 -30.88 -8.55 -39.07
CA LYS A 137 -31.05 -7.39 -38.18
C LYS A 137 -30.98 -6.08 -38.96
N PHE A 138 -30.01 -5.93 -39.86
CA PHE A 138 -29.88 -4.74 -40.70
C PHE A 138 -31.11 -4.51 -41.60
N ALA A 139 -31.59 -5.56 -42.28
CA ALA A 139 -32.78 -5.47 -43.12
C ALA A 139 -34.03 -5.07 -42.32
N SER A 140 -34.20 -5.67 -41.12
CA SER A 140 -35.30 -5.31 -40.21
C SER A 140 -35.20 -3.87 -39.73
N ASP A 141 -34.03 -3.42 -39.30
CA ASP A 141 -33.82 -2.05 -38.80
C ASP A 141 -34.06 -1.01 -39.93
N TYR A 142 -33.68 -1.34 -41.18
CA TYR A 142 -33.93 -0.51 -42.35
C TYR A 142 -35.43 -0.38 -42.67
N CYS A 143 -36.18 -1.50 -42.71
CA CYS A 143 -37.63 -1.48 -42.94
C CYS A 143 -38.36 -0.70 -41.84
N ASN A 144 -38.01 -0.93 -40.57
CA ASN A 144 -38.59 -0.21 -39.43
C ASN A 144 -38.34 1.31 -39.50
N THR A 145 -37.21 1.73 -40.08
CA THR A 145 -36.89 3.16 -40.26
C THR A 145 -37.74 3.78 -41.36
N ILE A 146 -37.96 3.07 -42.49
CA ILE A 146 -38.83 3.53 -43.58
C ILE A 146 -40.30 3.58 -43.14
N GLU A 147 -40.74 2.60 -42.35
CA GLU A 147 -42.12 2.50 -41.85
C GLU A 147 -42.40 3.42 -40.66
N GLY A 148 -41.38 4.09 -40.11
CA GLY A 148 -41.52 5.02 -38.97
C GLY A 148 -41.77 4.33 -37.63
N THR A 149 -41.54 3.02 -37.51
CA THR A 149 -41.71 2.21 -36.30
C THR A 149 -40.41 2.02 -35.51
N ALA A 150 -39.32 2.65 -35.95
CA ALA A 150 -38.01 2.58 -35.29
C ALA A 150 -38.04 3.21 -33.88
N THR A 151 -37.43 2.51 -32.91
CA THR A 151 -37.39 2.92 -31.49
C THR A 151 -36.44 4.08 -31.21
N HIS A 152 -35.51 4.39 -32.12
CA HIS A 152 -34.59 5.53 -32.06
C HIS A 152 -34.73 6.38 -33.34
N ILE A 153 -35.70 7.29 -33.35
CA ILE A 153 -35.83 8.30 -34.40
C ILE A 153 -34.78 9.39 -34.12
N GLN A 154 -33.63 9.36 -34.81
CA GLN A 154 -32.68 10.47 -34.79
C GLN A 154 -33.24 11.61 -35.64
N THR A 155 -33.85 12.62 -35.01
CA THR A 155 -34.35 13.85 -35.65
C THR A 155 -33.22 14.87 -35.92
N SER A 156 -32.06 14.44 -36.41
CA SER A 156 -30.92 15.34 -36.61
C SER A 156 -30.80 15.94 -38.01
N GLU A 157 -31.65 15.58 -38.97
CA GLU A 157 -31.70 16.27 -40.27
C GLU A 157 -33.16 16.50 -40.69
N LEU A 158 -33.62 17.72 -40.41
CA LEU A 158 -34.75 18.39 -41.05
C LEU A 158 -34.21 19.65 -41.74
#